data_AF-A0A556PGF4-F1
#
_entry.id   AF-A0A556PGF4-F1
#
_cell.length_a   1.000
_cell.length_b   1.000
_cell.length_c   1.000
_cell.angle_alpha   90.00
_cell.angle_beta   90.00
_cell.angle_gamma   90.00
#
_symmetry.space_group_name_H-M   'P 1'
#
loop_
_entity.id
_entity.type
_entity.pdbx_description
1 polymer ?
#
loop_
_entity_poly.entity_id
_entity_poly.type
_entity_poly.pdbx_seq_one_letter_code
_entity_poly.pdbx_strand_id
1 'polypeptide(L)'
;MTTIETVKQDLQTMMEEWKNQDFIRDEGLFLIGCSTSEVVGEQIGTAGSEEVASAIYEAMKKFQQETGVSLAFQCCEHLNRAIVLERKVQERLQIPEVNAIPQPQAGGSMASHAYQQMDDPVLVENVQADYGMDIGDTLIGMHLKPVVVPLRLKTKQLGNAHVTHAFTRPKLIGGERAVHRK
;
A
#
# COMPACT_ATOMS: atom_id res chain seq x y z
N MET A 1 -24.93 4.67 -3.52
CA MET A 1 -24.27 3.49 -4.13
C MET A 1 -22.84 3.87 -4.40
N THR A 2 -21.88 3.04 -3.98
CA THR A 2 -20.47 3.23 -4.32
C THR A 2 -20.32 3.10 -5.82
N THR A 3 -19.74 4.13 -6.46
CA THR A 3 -19.42 4.10 -7.89
C THR A 3 -17.91 4.19 -8.07
N ILE A 4 -17.40 3.70 -9.19
CA ILE A 4 -15.97 3.81 -9.51
C ILE A 4 -15.49 5.27 -9.52
N GLU A 5 -16.36 6.20 -9.91
CA GLU A 5 -16.08 7.64 -9.89
C GLU A 5 -15.87 8.16 -8.47
N THR A 6 -16.70 7.72 -7.53
CA THR A 6 -16.55 8.05 -6.10
C THR A 6 -15.23 7.49 -5.54
N VAL A 7 -14.90 6.23 -5.87
CA VAL A 7 -13.63 5.59 -5.47
C VAL A 7 -12.43 6.40 -5.99
N LYS A 8 -12.46 6.83 -7.25
CA LYS A 8 -11.39 7.65 -7.84
C LYS A 8 -11.26 9.01 -7.15
N GLN A 9 -12.37 9.66 -6.80
CA GLN A 9 -12.37 10.94 -6.11
C GLN A 9 -11.84 10.82 -4.67
N ASP A 10 -12.23 9.75 -3.95
CA ASP A 10 -11.73 9.46 -2.60
C ASP A 10 -10.21 9.19 -2.63
N LEU A 11 -9.74 8.39 -3.60
CA LEU A 11 -8.31 8.14 -3.82
C LEU A 11 -7.55 9.43 -4.08
N GLN A 12 -8.05 10.27 -4.97
CA GLN A 12 -7.41 11.55 -5.26
C GLN A 12 -7.27 12.40 -3.99
N THR A 13 -8.35 12.50 -3.20
CA THR A 13 -8.35 13.25 -1.95
C THR A 13 -7.33 12.67 -0.97
N MET A 14 -7.31 11.35 -0.77
CA MET A 14 -6.34 10.68 0.10
C MET A 14 -4.90 10.92 -0.36
N MET A 15 -4.62 10.84 -1.66
CA MET A 15 -3.28 11.05 -2.21
C MET A 15 -2.83 12.51 -2.06
N GLU A 16 -3.73 13.47 -2.20
CA GLU A 16 -3.44 14.87 -1.90
C GLU A 16 -3.11 15.08 -0.41
N GLU A 17 -3.86 14.44 0.50
CA GLU A 17 -3.57 14.49 1.94
C GLU A 17 -2.23 13.83 2.30
N TRP A 18 -1.86 12.75 1.62
CA TRP A 18 -0.53 12.11 1.75
C TRP A 18 0.60 13.01 1.25
N LYS A 19 0.43 13.69 0.11
CA LYS A 19 1.45 14.60 -0.43
C LYS A 19 1.73 15.79 0.46
N ASN A 20 0.76 16.21 1.26
CA ASN A 20 0.92 17.29 2.22
C ASN A 20 1.71 16.90 3.48
N GLN A 21 2.11 15.63 3.61
CA GLN A 21 2.91 15.18 4.74
C GLN A 21 4.41 15.46 4.52
N ASP A 22 5.04 16.10 5.49
CA ASP A 22 6.45 16.54 5.42
C ASP A 22 7.47 15.40 5.61
N PHE A 23 7.02 14.22 6.01
CA PHE A 23 7.85 13.04 6.24
C PHE A 23 7.96 12.11 5.02
N ILE A 24 7.26 12.40 3.92
CA ILE A 24 7.40 11.64 2.67
C ILE A 24 8.75 11.95 2.03
N ARG A 25 9.46 10.91 1.61
CA ARG A 25 10.78 11.02 1.01
C ARG A 25 10.89 10.16 -0.23
N ASP A 26 11.70 10.64 -1.17
CA ASP A 26 12.16 9.89 -2.32
C ASP A 26 12.74 8.53 -1.91
N GLU A 27 12.51 7.53 -2.74
CA GLU A 27 12.87 6.12 -2.54
C GLU A 27 12.27 5.41 -1.31
N GLY A 28 11.49 6.10 -0.47
CA GLY A 28 10.79 5.50 0.67
C GLY A 28 9.81 4.42 0.21
N LEU A 29 9.72 3.30 0.93
CA LEU A 29 8.87 2.19 0.53
C LEU A 29 7.44 2.37 1.04
N PHE A 30 6.50 2.49 0.13
CA PHE A 30 5.07 2.64 0.40
C PHE A 30 4.36 1.31 0.14
N LEU A 31 3.84 0.70 1.20
CA LEU A 31 3.13 -0.57 1.12
C LEU A 31 1.61 -0.37 1.04
N ILE A 32 0.97 -1.07 0.10
CA ILE A 32 -0.47 -1.13 -0.06
C ILE A 32 -0.96 -2.55 0.23
N GLY A 33 -1.85 -2.68 1.21
CA GLY A 33 -2.69 -3.87 1.38
C GLY A 33 -4.12 -3.53 1.00
N CYS A 34 -4.78 -4.36 0.19
CA CYS A 34 -6.11 -4.02 -0.32
C CYS A 34 -6.99 -5.26 -0.53
N SER A 35 -8.19 -5.19 0.02
CA SER A 35 -9.32 -6.04 -0.33
C SER A 35 -10.26 -5.28 -1.27
N THR A 36 -10.19 -5.58 -2.57
CA THR A 36 -11.04 -4.93 -3.58
C THR A 36 -12.51 -5.30 -3.40
N SER A 37 -12.81 -6.50 -2.88
CA SER A 37 -14.18 -6.90 -2.56
C SER A 37 -14.78 -6.07 -1.44
N GLU A 38 -13.99 -5.68 -0.44
CA GLU A 38 -14.45 -4.76 0.63
C GLU A 38 -14.69 -3.35 0.10
N VAL A 39 -13.88 -2.87 -0.85
CA VAL A 39 -14.12 -1.55 -1.48
C VAL A 39 -15.44 -1.55 -2.22
N VAL A 40 -15.69 -2.62 -2.97
CA VAL A 40 -16.87 -2.83 -3.81
C VAL A 40 -18.14 -3.09 -2.98
N GLY A 41 -18.06 -3.90 -1.93
CA GLY A 41 -19.20 -4.41 -1.16
C GLY A 41 -19.95 -5.57 -1.86
N GLU A 42 -21.15 -5.90 -1.39
CA GLU A 42 -21.88 -7.12 -1.82
C GLU A 42 -22.49 -7.06 -3.24
N GLN A 43 -22.51 -5.90 -3.91
CA GLN A 43 -23.39 -5.69 -5.07
C GLN A 43 -22.71 -5.62 -6.45
N ILE A 44 -21.39 -5.65 -6.54
CA ILE A 44 -20.70 -5.59 -7.83
C ILE A 44 -19.86 -6.87 -7.96
N GLY A 45 -20.17 -7.66 -8.98
CA GLY A 45 -19.46 -8.91 -9.26
C GLY A 45 -17.98 -8.69 -9.57
N THR A 46 -17.30 -9.75 -10.03
CA THR A 46 -15.85 -9.80 -10.19
C THR A 46 -15.24 -8.65 -11.02
N ALA A 47 -15.97 -8.15 -12.03
CA ALA A 47 -15.54 -7.03 -12.86
C ALA A 47 -15.28 -5.73 -12.04
N GLY A 48 -16.08 -5.47 -11.01
CA GLY A 48 -15.89 -4.28 -10.16
C GLY A 48 -14.59 -4.32 -9.35
N SER A 49 -14.12 -5.52 -8.99
CA SER A 49 -12.84 -5.66 -8.27
C SER A 49 -11.63 -5.32 -9.15
N GLU A 50 -11.68 -5.64 -10.44
CA GLU A 50 -10.62 -5.31 -11.39
C GLU A 50 -10.56 -3.80 -11.67
N GLU A 51 -11.73 -3.16 -11.87
CA GLU A 51 -11.82 -1.71 -12.05
C GLU A 51 -11.27 -0.95 -10.84
N VAL A 52 -11.60 -1.40 -9.63
CA VAL A 52 -11.09 -0.83 -8.38
C VAL A 52 -9.57 -1.03 -8.28
N ALA A 53 -9.05 -2.22 -8.58
CA ALA A 53 -7.61 -2.47 -8.59
C ALA A 53 -6.86 -1.53 -9.55
N SER A 54 -7.41 -1.32 -10.76
CA SER A 54 -6.87 -0.38 -11.75
C SER A 54 -6.86 1.05 -11.22
N ALA A 55 -7.99 1.51 -10.66
CA ALA A 55 -8.10 2.86 -10.14
C ALA A 55 -7.12 3.13 -8.98
N ILE A 56 -6.95 2.17 -8.07
CA ILE A 56 -5.97 2.26 -6.98
C ILE A 56 -4.55 2.29 -7.57
N TYR A 57 -4.23 1.38 -8.49
CA TYR A 57 -2.89 1.31 -9.10
C TYR A 57 -2.52 2.63 -9.80
N GLU A 58 -3.41 3.17 -10.63
CA GLU A 58 -3.21 4.43 -11.35
C GLU A 58 -2.98 5.61 -10.38
N ALA A 59 -3.79 5.72 -9.33
CA ALA A 59 -3.64 6.76 -8.32
C ALA A 59 -2.30 6.65 -7.59
N MET A 60 -1.92 5.45 -7.17
CA MET A 60 -0.64 5.20 -6.51
C MET A 60 0.54 5.42 -7.45
N LYS A 61 0.42 5.10 -8.74
CA LYS A 61 1.48 5.35 -9.73
C LYS A 61 1.70 6.84 -9.96
N LYS A 62 0.63 7.63 -10.03
CA LYS A 62 0.73 9.10 -10.06
C LYS A 62 1.40 9.63 -8.79
N PHE A 63 0.98 9.14 -7.62
CA PHE A 63 1.61 9.50 -6.35
C PHE A 63 3.12 9.15 -6.35
N GLN A 64 3.49 8.00 -6.91
CA GLN A 64 4.88 7.59 -7.09
C GLN A 64 5.68 8.59 -7.92
N GLN A 65 5.14 9.02 -9.07
CA GLN A 65 5.80 9.97 -9.96
C GLN A 65 5.99 11.35 -9.31
N GLU A 66 5.03 11.78 -8.48
CA GLU A 66 5.05 13.09 -7.83
C GLU A 66 5.95 13.13 -6.59
N THR A 67 6.18 12.00 -5.93
CA THR A 67 6.89 11.94 -4.62
C THR A 67 8.21 11.17 -4.65
N GLY A 68 8.43 10.32 -5.66
CA GLY A 68 9.62 9.48 -5.78
C GLY A 68 9.61 8.20 -4.93
N VAL A 69 8.52 7.90 -4.22
CA VAL A 69 8.45 6.66 -3.41
C VAL A 69 8.60 5.40 -4.26
N SER A 70 8.93 4.29 -3.63
CA SER A 70 8.80 2.95 -4.23
C SER A 70 7.49 2.32 -3.78
N LEU A 71 6.72 1.73 -4.70
CA LEU A 71 5.46 1.06 -4.38
C LEU A 71 5.68 -0.44 -4.12
N ALA A 72 4.92 -0.97 -3.17
CA ALA A 72 4.85 -2.39 -2.86
C ALA A 72 3.39 -2.79 -2.60
N PHE A 73 2.97 -3.97 -3.05
CA PHE A 73 1.59 -4.43 -2.98
C PHE A 73 1.52 -5.80 -2.30
N GLN A 74 0.79 -5.89 -1.20
CA GLN A 74 0.62 -7.12 -0.44
C GLN A 74 -0.38 -8.06 -1.12
N CYS A 75 0.01 -9.32 -1.33
CA CYS A 75 -0.89 -10.39 -1.72
C CYS A 75 -1.82 -10.81 -0.56
N CYS A 76 -2.93 -11.48 -0.86
CA CYS A 76 -3.74 -12.10 0.19
C CYS A 76 -3.01 -13.27 0.88
N GLU A 77 -3.64 -13.81 1.93
CA GLU A 77 -3.13 -14.91 2.75
C GLU A 77 -2.85 -16.20 1.97
N HIS A 78 -3.47 -16.41 0.81
CA HIS A 78 -3.21 -17.59 -0.04
C HIS A 78 -1.78 -17.62 -0.60
N LEU A 79 -1.13 -16.45 -0.72
CA LEU A 79 0.30 -16.34 -1.03
C LEU A 79 1.10 -15.86 0.19
N ASN A 80 0.64 -16.20 1.39
CA ASN A 80 1.28 -15.88 2.66
C ASN A 80 1.62 -14.39 2.85
N ARG A 81 0.83 -13.49 2.24
CA ARG A 81 1.08 -12.04 2.27
C ARG A 81 2.42 -11.64 1.65
N ALA A 82 2.91 -12.42 0.69
CA ALA A 82 4.05 -12.03 -0.13
C ALA A 82 3.81 -10.68 -0.81
N ILE A 83 4.88 -9.97 -1.12
CA ILE A 83 4.84 -8.58 -1.57
C ILE A 83 5.31 -8.48 -3.00
N VAL A 84 4.47 -7.91 -3.86
CA VAL A 84 4.81 -7.54 -5.24
C VAL A 84 5.50 -6.17 -5.25
N LEU A 85 6.67 -6.08 -5.86
CA LEU A 85 7.42 -4.83 -6.07
C LEU A 85 8.37 -4.97 -7.27
N GLU A 86 8.91 -3.84 -7.73
CA GLU A 86 9.88 -3.83 -8.84
C GLU A 86 11.22 -4.46 -8.42
N ARG A 87 11.86 -5.25 -9.31
CA ARG A 87 13.16 -5.89 -9.05
C ARG A 87 14.22 -4.90 -8.57
N LYS A 88 14.30 -3.71 -9.18
CA LYS A 88 15.24 -2.65 -8.73
C LYS A 88 15.06 -2.26 -7.25
N VAL A 89 13.84 -2.34 -6.72
CA VAL A 89 13.54 -2.05 -5.31
C VAL A 89 13.96 -3.24 -4.45
N GLN A 90 13.70 -4.47 -4.90
CA GLN A 90 14.17 -5.70 -4.25
C GLN A 90 15.70 -5.69 -4.10
N GLU A 91 16.43 -5.40 -5.18
CA GLU A 91 17.90 -5.37 -5.20
C GLU A 91 18.46 -4.28 -4.29
N ARG A 92 17.90 -3.07 -4.37
CA ARG A 92 18.28 -1.92 -3.52
C ARG A 92 18.09 -2.23 -2.04
N LEU A 93 17.04 -2.95 -1.69
CA LEU A 93 16.72 -3.33 -0.30
C LEU A 93 17.29 -4.70 0.11
N GLN A 94 17.92 -5.44 -0.81
CA GLN A 94 18.54 -6.75 -0.60
C GLN A 94 17.58 -7.81 -0.02
N ILE A 95 16.36 -7.86 -0.53
CA ILE A 95 15.32 -8.74 0.00
C ILE A 95 15.28 -10.06 -0.79
N PRO A 96 15.33 -11.24 -0.18
CA PRO A 96 15.21 -12.50 -0.93
C PRO A 96 13.89 -12.61 -1.70
N GLU A 97 13.98 -13.03 -2.97
CA GLU A 97 12.81 -13.31 -3.80
C GLU A 97 12.13 -14.62 -3.39
N VAL A 98 10.81 -14.67 -3.57
CA VAL A 98 10.00 -15.89 -3.53
C VAL A 98 9.30 -16.07 -4.88
N ASN A 99 9.03 -17.32 -5.26
CA ASN A 99 8.51 -17.62 -6.59
C ASN A 99 7.01 -17.93 -6.57
N ALA A 100 6.21 -17.08 -7.20
CA ALA A 100 4.82 -17.31 -7.56
C ALA A 100 4.41 -16.30 -8.64
N ILE A 101 3.24 -16.46 -9.25
CA ILE A 101 2.60 -15.41 -10.03
C ILE A 101 1.23 -15.16 -9.38
N PRO A 102 0.97 -13.97 -8.83
CA PRO A 102 -0.31 -13.67 -8.21
C PRO A 102 -1.41 -13.70 -9.27
N GLN A 103 -2.53 -14.32 -8.91
CA GLN A 103 -3.76 -14.35 -9.68
C GLN A 103 -4.88 -13.76 -8.83
N PRO A 104 -5.98 -13.25 -9.42
CA PRO A 104 -7.08 -12.69 -8.62
C PRO A 104 -7.63 -13.69 -7.58
N GLN A 105 -7.66 -14.99 -7.92
CA GLN A 105 -8.12 -16.07 -7.04
C GLN A 105 -7.06 -16.54 -6.03
N ALA A 106 -5.78 -16.23 -6.24
CA ALA A 106 -4.66 -16.66 -5.40
C ALA A 106 -3.60 -15.55 -5.40
N GLY A 107 -3.76 -14.59 -4.48
CA GLY A 107 -2.95 -13.37 -4.40
C GLY A 107 -3.80 -12.10 -4.33
N GLY A 108 -5.02 -12.13 -4.87
CA GLY A 108 -5.98 -11.02 -4.84
C GLY A 108 -5.84 -10.07 -6.03
N SER A 109 -6.95 -9.41 -6.39
CA SER A 109 -7.04 -8.58 -7.61
C SER A 109 -6.04 -7.43 -7.63
N MET A 110 -5.80 -6.77 -6.49
CA MET A 110 -4.86 -5.65 -6.40
C MET A 110 -3.41 -6.07 -6.70
N ALA A 111 -2.90 -7.10 -6.01
CA ALA A 111 -1.53 -7.55 -6.21
C ALA A 111 -1.33 -8.18 -7.59
N SER A 112 -2.33 -8.93 -8.08
CA SER A 112 -2.33 -9.47 -9.44
C SER A 112 -2.28 -8.37 -10.50
N HIS A 113 -3.09 -7.31 -10.34
CA HIS A 113 -3.09 -6.17 -11.27
C HIS A 113 -1.75 -5.44 -11.22
N ALA A 114 -1.22 -5.15 -10.02
CA ALA A 114 0.07 -4.50 -9.87
C ALA A 114 1.20 -5.30 -10.54
N TYR A 115 1.22 -6.63 -10.36
CA TYR A 115 2.21 -7.51 -10.99
C TYR A 115 2.16 -7.42 -12.52
N GLN A 116 0.97 -7.33 -13.12
CA GLN A 116 0.83 -7.24 -14.58
C GLN A 116 1.24 -5.88 -15.16
N GLN A 117 1.16 -4.80 -14.37
CA GLN A 117 1.43 -3.43 -14.82
C GLN A 117 2.88 -2.96 -14.56
N MET A 118 3.60 -3.61 -13.65
CA MET A 118 5.00 -3.28 -13.33
C MET A 118 5.95 -3.68 -14.46
N ASP A 119 7.12 -3.02 -14.50
CA ASP A 119 8.10 -3.22 -15.58
C ASP A 119 8.87 -4.55 -15.43
N ASP A 120 9.37 -4.84 -14.21
CA ASP A 120 10.05 -6.09 -13.87
C ASP A 120 9.63 -6.51 -12.44
N PRO A 121 8.40 -7.02 -12.28
CA PRO A 121 7.84 -7.38 -10.99
C PRO A 121 8.52 -8.63 -10.41
N VAL A 122 8.71 -8.62 -9.09
CA VAL A 122 9.11 -9.78 -8.29
C VAL A 122 8.22 -9.93 -7.07
N LEU A 123 8.21 -11.12 -6.48
CA LEU A 123 7.66 -11.32 -5.14
C LEU A 123 8.78 -11.49 -4.13
N VAL A 124 8.56 -10.93 -2.94
CA VAL A 124 9.39 -11.15 -1.76
C VAL A 124 8.53 -11.62 -0.59
N GLU A 125 9.12 -12.35 0.35
CA GLU A 125 8.38 -12.89 1.51
C GLU A 125 7.81 -11.78 2.40
N ASN A 126 8.61 -10.75 2.67
CA ASN A 126 8.25 -9.63 3.53
C ASN A 126 9.08 -8.40 3.19
N VAL A 127 8.64 -7.24 3.67
CA VAL A 127 9.37 -5.98 3.56
C VAL A 127 9.43 -5.27 4.91
N GLN A 128 10.26 -4.23 4.98
CA GLN A 128 10.29 -3.25 6.04
C GLN A 128 9.95 -1.89 5.39
N ALA A 129 8.66 -1.58 5.29
CA ALA A 129 8.16 -0.38 4.63
C ALA A 129 8.13 0.84 5.55
N ASP A 130 8.27 2.02 4.95
CA ASP A 130 8.28 3.32 5.63
C ASP A 130 6.86 3.87 5.83
N TYR A 131 5.98 3.56 4.87
CA TYR A 131 4.60 4.03 4.79
C TYR A 131 3.65 2.86 4.48
N GLY A 132 2.40 2.99 4.89
CA GLY A 132 1.39 1.96 4.74
C GLY A 132 -0.01 2.53 4.49
N MET A 133 -0.71 1.94 3.54
CA MET A 133 -2.15 2.12 3.32
C MET A 133 -2.81 0.75 3.28
N ASP A 134 -3.66 0.49 4.27
CA ASP A 134 -4.44 -0.74 4.41
C ASP A 134 -5.90 -0.44 4.09
N ILE A 135 -6.42 -1.06 3.02
CA ILE A 135 -7.76 -0.85 2.48
C ILE A 135 -8.56 -2.13 2.69
N GLY A 136 -9.56 -2.09 3.57
CA GLY A 136 -10.38 -3.24 3.91
C GLY A 136 -9.72 -4.18 4.92
N ASP A 137 -8.97 -3.61 5.87
CA ASP A 137 -8.42 -4.29 7.05
C ASP A 137 -7.64 -5.58 6.73
N THR A 138 -6.80 -5.52 5.69
CA THR A 138 -5.96 -6.63 5.25
C THR A 138 -4.77 -6.88 6.18
N LEU A 139 -4.48 -5.98 7.12
CA LEU A 139 -3.40 -6.05 8.10
C LEU A 139 -2.02 -6.03 7.44
N ILE A 140 -1.41 -4.83 7.37
CA ILE A 140 -0.06 -4.63 6.81
C ILE A 140 1.05 -4.44 7.86
N GLY A 141 0.69 -4.45 9.15
CA GLY A 141 1.58 -4.06 10.25
C GLY A 141 2.84 -4.92 10.39
N MET A 142 2.80 -6.17 9.96
CA MET A 142 3.96 -7.09 9.96
C MET A 142 5.06 -6.65 8.99
N HIS A 143 4.74 -5.77 8.04
CA HIS A 143 5.66 -5.32 7.00
C HIS A 143 6.11 -3.86 7.18
N LEU A 144 5.73 -3.20 8.28
CA LEU A 144 6.14 -1.82 8.56
C LEU A 144 7.34 -1.78 9.52
N LYS A 145 8.26 -0.85 9.29
CA LYS A 145 9.38 -0.61 10.20
C LYS A 145 8.88 -0.21 11.60
N PRO A 146 9.50 -0.69 12.69
CA PRO A 146 9.26 -0.11 14.00
C PRO A 146 9.92 1.29 14.09
N VAL A 147 9.23 2.35 14.51
CA VAL A 147 7.92 2.40 15.21
C VAL A 147 6.82 2.86 14.27
N VAL A 148 5.78 2.03 14.13
CA VAL A 148 4.57 2.37 13.37
C VAL A 148 3.76 3.45 14.10
N VAL A 149 3.37 4.48 13.36
CA VAL A 149 2.51 5.57 13.84
C VAL A 149 1.29 5.68 12.91
N PRO A 150 0.07 5.51 13.44
CA PRO A 150 -1.12 5.70 12.63
C PRO A 150 -1.23 7.15 12.13
N LEU A 151 -1.40 7.31 10.81
CA LEU A 151 -1.68 8.58 10.18
C LEU A 151 -3.19 8.80 10.15
N ARG A 152 -3.66 9.96 10.63
CA ARG A 152 -5.09 10.30 10.70
C ARG A 152 -5.44 11.27 9.58
N LEU A 153 -5.80 10.70 8.45
CA LEU A 153 -6.36 11.41 7.30
C LEU A 153 -7.86 11.73 7.51
N LYS A 154 -8.39 12.71 6.78
CA LYS A 154 -9.82 13.06 6.91
C LYS A 154 -10.68 11.99 6.26
N THR A 155 -10.25 11.51 5.11
CA THR A 155 -10.91 10.41 4.40
C THR A 155 -10.51 9.09 5.06
N LYS A 156 -11.50 8.33 5.53
CA LYS A 156 -11.28 7.07 6.30
C LYS A 156 -11.87 5.84 5.61
N GLN A 157 -12.48 6.03 4.46
CA GLN A 157 -13.13 4.97 3.70
C GLN A 157 -12.81 5.15 2.23
N LEU A 158 -12.69 4.03 1.52
CA LEU A 158 -12.61 3.99 0.08
C LEU A 158 -13.73 3.08 -0.41
N GLY A 159 -14.75 3.68 -1.04
CA GLY A 159 -15.99 2.97 -1.28
C GLY A 159 -16.59 2.48 0.05
N ASN A 160 -16.78 1.16 0.18
CA ASN A 160 -17.27 0.57 1.43
C ASN A 160 -16.15 0.12 2.39
N ALA A 161 -14.89 0.11 1.94
CA ALA A 161 -13.78 -0.38 2.75
C ALA A 161 -13.31 0.68 3.76
N HIS A 162 -13.06 0.27 4.99
CA HIS A 162 -12.29 1.06 5.94
C HIS A 162 -10.84 1.21 5.46
N VAL A 163 -10.25 2.39 5.68
CA VAL A 163 -8.86 2.66 5.31
C VAL A 163 -8.05 3.09 6.53
N THR A 164 -6.96 2.36 6.77
CA THR A 164 -5.96 2.71 7.78
C THR A 164 -4.68 3.17 7.11
N HIS A 165 -4.18 4.33 7.51
CA HIS A 165 -2.89 4.85 7.07
C HIS A 165 -1.87 4.80 8.21
N ALA A 166 -0.62 4.56 7.88
CA ALA A 166 0.47 4.59 8.83
C ALA A 166 1.78 5.06 8.19
N PHE A 167 2.62 5.71 8.97
CA PHE A 167 4.02 5.94 8.64
C PHE A 167 4.88 5.40 9.76
N THR A 168 6.18 5.34 9.55
CA THR A 168 7.13 4.87 10.55
C THR A 168 8.07 5.98 10.98
N ARG A 169 8.56 5.89 12.21
CA ARG A 169 9.56 6.82 12.75
C ARG A 169 10.66 6.09 13.51
N PRO A 170 11.85 6.72 13.65
CA PRO A 170 12.88 6.20 14.53
C PRO A 170 12.40 6.00 15.97
N LYS A 171 12.93 4.97 16.63
CA LYS A 171 12.74 4.77 18.06
C LYS A 171 13.33 5.98 18.81
N LEU A 172 12.55 6.53 19.74
CA LEU A 172 13.09 7.48 20.71
C LEU A 172 13.82 6.68 21.78
N ILE A 173 15.10 6.97 21.96
CA ILE A 173 16.00 6.28 22.89
C ILE A 173 16.70 7.29 23.79
N GLY A 174 17.10 6.86 24.98
CA GLY A 174 17.81 7.69 25.95
C GLY A 174 17.06 7.81 27.28
N GLY A 175 17.80 8.16 28.34
CA GLY A 175 17.25 8.37 29.68
C GLY A 175 16.60 9.76 29.85
N GLU A 176 16.29 10.14 31.08
CA GLU A 176 15.54 11.35 31.44
C GLU A 176 16.07 12.68 30.89
N ARG A 177 17.36 12.73 30.51
CA ARG A 177 18.04 13.93 29.99
C ARG A 177 18.09 13.99 28.46
N ALA A 178 17.49 13.02 27.76
CA ALA A 178 17.52 12.99 26.30
C ALA A 178 16.68 14.12 25.69
N VAL A 179 17.20 14.71 24.63
CA VAL A 179 16.54 15.77 23.86
C VAL A 179 16.42 15.31 22.41
N HIS A 180 15.23 15.40 21.81
CA HIS A 180 14.92 14.82 20.50
C HIS A 180 14.62 15.84 19.40
N ARG A 181 14.78 17.13 19.72
CA ARG A 181 14.66 18.25 18.78
C ARG A 181 15.80 19.21 19.07
N LYS A 182 16.39 19.77 18.02
CA LYS A 182 17.36 20.86 18.17
C LYS A 182 16.64 22.15 18.50
#